data_AF-A0A8T5J008-F1
#
_entry.id   AF-A0A8T5J008-F1
#
_cell.length_a   1.000
_cell.length_b   1.000
_cell.length_c   1.000
_cell.angle_alpha   90.00
_cell.angle_beta   90.00
_cell.angle_gamma   90.00
#
_symmetry.space_group_name_H-M   'P 1'
#
loop_
_entity.id
_entity.type
_entity.pdbx_description
1 polymer ?
#
loop_
_entity_poly.entity_id
_entity_poly.type
_entity_poly.pdbx_seq_one_letter_code
_entity_poly.pdbx_strand_id
1 'polypeptide(L)'
;MGLYLTLIISLYAVTGVVGILGYIPTIIDLIKNKSSANIGSYAIWTLCACVSFLYATFVISDLLLEIMTGLNFLSCAIILGLALRLKLNK
;
A
#
# COMPACT_ATOMS: atom_id res chain seq x y z
N MET A 1 -16.36 -24.85 -1.93
CA MET A 1 -15.60 -23.94 -1.06
C MET A 1 -16.01 -24.22 0.38
N GLY A 2 -15.08 -24.53 1.29
CA GLY A 2 -15.42 -24.73 2.70
C GLY A 2 -15.67 -23.39 3.41
N LEU A 3 -16.54 -23.37 4.44
CA LEU A 3 -16.90 -22.16 5.20
C LEU A 3 -15.66 -21.40 5.73
N TYR A 4 -14.65 -22.14 6.17
CA TYR A 4 -13.39 -21.61 6.69
C TYR A 4 -12.60 -20.82 5.63
N LEU A 5 -12.53 -21.30 4.39
CA LEU A 5 -11.85 -20.63 3.29
C LEU A 5 -12.55 -19.31 2.93
N THR A 6 -13.88 -19.32 2.87
CA THR A 6 -14.67 -18.11 2.57
C THR A 6 -14.45 -17.03 3.63
N LEU A 7 -14.37 -17.41 4.92
CA LEU A 7 -14.08 -16.47 6.00
C LEU A 7 -12.67 -15.88 5.91
N ILE A 8 -11.65 -16.69 5.57
CA ILE A 8 -10.28 -16.18 5.44
C ILE A 8 -10.17 -15.20 4.25
N ILE A 9 -10.80 -15.52 3.12
CA ILE A 9 -10.80 -14.66 1.93
C ILE A 9 -11.50 -13.32 2.21
N SER A 10 -12.65 -13.36 2.89
CA SER A 10 -13.36 -12.13 3.22
C SER A 10 -12.60 -11.27 4.22
N LEU A 11 -12.02 -11.87 5.27
CA LEU A 11 -11.15 -11.17 6.21
C LEU A 11 -9.93 -10.56 5.52
N TYR A 12 -9.30 -11.31 4.60
CA TYR A 12 -8.19 -10.80 3.81
C TYR A 12 -8.58 -9.57 2.98
N ALA A 13 -9.73 -9.62 2.29
CA ALA A 13 -10.23 -8.46 1.55
C ALA A 13 -10.48 -7.24 2.46
N VAL A 14 -11.02 -7.46 3.66
CA VAL A 14 -11.21 -6.39 4.67
C VAL A 14 -9.89 -5.79 5.12
N THR A 15 -8.83 -6.61 5.29
CA THR A 15 -7.52 -6.09 5.70
C THR A 15 -6.95 -5.08 4.69
N GLY A 16 -7.20 -5.27 3.39
CA GLY A 16 -6.79 -4.30 2.38
C GLY A 16 -7.55 -2.97 2.47
N VAL A 17 -8.86 -3.02 2.71
CA VAL A 17 -9.67 -1.81 2.94
C VAL A 17 -9.17 -1.05 4.16
N VAL A 18 -8.96 -1.76 5.27
CA VAL A 18 -8.42 -1.17 6.51
C VAL A 18 -7.01 -0.61 6.28
N GLY A 19 -6.17 -1.31 5.51
CA GLY A 19 -4.83 -0.84 5.15
C GLY A 19 -4.86 0.49 4.40
N ILE A 20 -5.72 0.62 3.39
CA ILE A 20 -5.89 1.87 2.62
C ILE A 20 -6.36 2.99 3.54
N LEU A 21 -7.37 2.74 4.37
CA LEU A 21 -7.86 3.71 5.35
C LEU A 21 -6.75 4.14 6.34
N GLY A 22 -5.85 3.23 6.69
CA GLY A 22 -4.69 3.50 7.52
C GLY A 22 -3.66 4.43 6.88
N TYR A 23 -3.54 4.43 5.55
CA TYR A 23 -2.63 5.33 4.83
C TYR A 23 -3.20 6.74 4.64
N ILE A 24 -4.52 6.91 4.64
CA ILE A 24 -5.19 8.22 4.49
C ILE A 24 -4.66 9.29 5.45
N PRO A 25 -4.58 9.09 6.78
CA PRO A 25 -4.09 10.13 7.69
C PRO A 25 -2.65 10.54 7.37
N THR A 26 -1.77 9.60 7.00
CA THR A 26 -0.39 9.88 6.62
C THR A 26 -0.32 10.73 5.34
N ILE A 27 -1.17 10.42 4.35
CA ILE A 27 -1.26 11.19 3.10
C ILE A 27 -1.75 12.62 3.41
N ILE A 28 -2.80 12.78 4.23
CA ILE A 28 -3.32 14.09 4.63
C ILE A 28 -2.25 14.92 5.35
N ASP A 29 -1.51 14.31 6.28
CA ASP A 29 -0.44 14.99 6.99
C ASP A 29 0.66 15.50 6.05
N LEU A 30 1.08 14.66 5.09
CA LEU A 30 2.08 15.05 4.10
C LEU A 30 1.60 16.17 3.18
N ILE A 31 0.33 16.15 2.77
CA ILE A 31 -0.28 17.24 1.99
C ILE A 31 -0.31 18.54 2.80
N LYS A 32 -0.50 18.45 4.12
CA LYS A 32 -0.42 19.59 5.07
C LYS A 32 1.02 20.00 5.42
N ASN A 33 2.02 19.53 4.67
CA ASN A 33 3.45 19.79 4.87
C ASN A 33 4.00 19.33 6.23
N LYS A 34 3.33 18.38 6.90
CA LYS A 34 3.86 17.74 8.11
C LYS A 34 4.72 16.55 7.70
N SER A 35 5.96 16.53 8.17
CA SER A 35 6.90 15.44 7.89
C SER A 35 6.58 14.23 8.77
N SER A 36 5.48 13.54 8.49
CA SER A 36 5.02 12.36 9.24
C SER A 36 5.56 11.04 8.69
N ALA A 37 6.20 11.03 7.51
CA ALA A 37 6.69 9.81 6.85
C ALA A 37 8.22 9.82 6.64
N ASN A 38 8.89 8.71 6.97
CA ASN A 38 10.31 8.53 6.69
C ASN A 38 10.53 8.03 5.25
N ILE A 39 11.21 8.85 4.44
CA ILE A 39 11.51 8.56 3.03
C ILE A 39 12.26 7.24 2.86
N GLY A 40 13.25 6.96 3.72
CA GLY A 40 14.04 5.73 3.60
C GLY A 40 13.20 4.48 3.81
N SER A 41 12.32 4.49 4.82
CA SER A 41 11.39 3.40 5.08
C SER A 41 10.38 3.25 3.93
N TYR A 42 9.77 4.34 3.48
CA TYR A 42 8.80 4.27 2.39
C TYR A 42 9.41 3.88 1.04
N ALA A 43 10.69 4.18 0.79
CA ALA A 43 11.38 3.69 -0.41
C ALA A 43 11.50 2.16 -0.40
N ILE A 44 11.88 1.57 0.74
CA ILE A 44 11.96 0.11 0.89
C ILE A 44 10.56 -0.51 0.78
N TRP A 45 9.56 0.08 1.44
CA TRP A 45 8.17 -0.40 1.38
C TRP A 45 7.59 -0.35 -0.03
N THR A 46 7.83 0.73 -0.78
CA THR A 46 7.40 0.83 -2.19
C THR A 46 8.07 -0.23 -3.04
N LEU A 47 9.37 -0.49 -2.85
CA LEU A 47 10.07 -1.53 -3.61
C LEU A 47 9.53 -2.95 -3.29
N CYS A 48 9.34 -3.27 -2.01
CA CYS A 48 8.73 -4.53 -1.60
C CYS A 48 7.31 -4.68 -2.16
N ALA A 49 6.48 -3.64 -2.07
CA ALA A 49 5.13 -3.66 -2.60
C ALA A 49 5.10 -3.80 -4.12
N CYS A 50 6.08 -3.19 -4.82
CA CYS A 50 6.24 -3.36 -6.27
C CYS A 50 6.54 -4.83 -6.63
N VAL A 51 7.51 -5.45 -5.96
CA VAL A 51 7.85 -6.86 -6.17
C VAL A 51 6.66 -7.77 -5.88
N SER A 52 5.94 -7.53 -4.77
CA SER A 52 4.74 -8.29 -4.42
C SER A 52 3.62 -8.14 -5.46
N PHE A 53 3.41 -6.94 -5.99
CA PHE A 53 2.43 -6.69 -7.04
C PHE A 53 2.81 -7.40 -8.35
N LEU A 54 4.07 -7.29 -8.78
CA LEU A 54 4.56 -8.00 -9.97
C LEU A 54 4.41 -9.51 -9.81
N TYR A 55 4.72 -10.05 -8.64
CA TYR A 55 4.54 -11.47 -8.35
C TYR A 55 3.06 -11.89 -8.37
N ALA A 56 2.18 -11.06 -7.80
CA ALA A 56 0.74 -11.30 -7.83
C ALA A 56 0.19 -11.31 -9.27
N THR A 57 0.55 -10.32 -10.09
CA THR A 57 0.07 -10.19 -11.48
C THR A 57 0.64 -11.29 -12.38
N PHE A 58 1.97 -11.49 -12.39
CA PHE A 58 2.62 -12.34 -13.38
C PHE A 58 2.77 -13.81 -12.98
N VAL A 59 2.75 -14.14 -11.69
CA VAL A 59 3.02 -15.51 -11.23
C VAL A 59 1.78 -16.16 -10.61
N ILE A 60 1.09 -15.48 -9.70
CA ILE A 60 -0.09 -16.06 -9.03
C ILE A 60 -1.36 -15.87 -9.88
N SER A 61 -1.51 -14.70 -10.50
CA SER A 61 -2.69 -14.29 -11.27
C SER A 61 -4.02 -14.41 -10.50
N ASP A 62 -3.97 -14.16 -9.18
CA ASP A 62 -5.16 -14.04 -8.32
C ASP A 62 -5.59 -12.57 -8.26
N LEU A 63 -6.81 -12.29 -8.75
CA LEU A 63 -7.32 -10.93 -8.87
C LEU A 63 -7.41 -10.21 -7.52
N LEU A 64 -7.78 -10.92 -6.45
CA LEU A 64 -7.88 -10.30 -5.13
C LEU A 64 -6.50 -9.87 -4.64
N LEU A 65 -5.52 -10.77 -4.68
CA LEU A 65 -4.14 -10.49 -4.31
C LEU A 65 -3.54 -9.37 -5.17
N GLU A 66 -3.81 -9.37 -6.48
CA GLU A 66 -3.36 -8.34 -7.41
C GLU A 66 -3.90 -6.96 -7.01
N ILE A 67 -5.20 -6.85 -6.75
CA ILE A 67 -5.81 -5.59 -6.29
C ILE A 67 -5.22 -5.16 -4.95
N MET A 68 -5.07 -6.09 -3.99
CA MET A 68 -4.55 -5.77 -2.66
C MET A 68 -3.09 -5.28 -2.70
N THR A 69 -2.23 -6.00 -3.42
CA THR A 69 -0.82 -5.64 -3.57
C THR A 69 -0.63 -4.38 -4.42
N GLY A 70 -1.45 -4.19 -5.45
CA GLY A 70 -1.47 -2.98 -6.28
C GLY A 70 -1.88 -1.74 -5.51
N LEU A 71 -2.95 -1.82 -4.71
CA LEU A 71 -3.37 -0.71 -3.85
C LEU A 71 -2.32 -0.38 -2.80
N ASN A 72 -1.70 -1.39 -2.18
CA ASN A 72 -0.60 -1.17 -1.24
C ASN A 72 0.61 -0.49 -1.91
N PHE A 73 0.99 -0.94 -3.11
CA PHE A 73 2.05 -0.32 -3.89
C PHE A 73 1.75 1.14 -4.22
N LEU A 74 0.53 1.43 -4.70
CA LEU A 74 0.08 2.79 -4.99
C LEU A 74 0.11 3.68 -3.75
N SER A 75 -0.41 3.20 -2.61
CA SER A 75 -0.38 3.96 -1.35
C SER A 75 1.05 4.28 -0.91
N CYS A 76 1.95 3.30 -0.90
CA CYS A 76 3.35 3.54 -0.55
C CYS A 76 4.03 4.50 -1.55
N ALA A 77 3.79 4.35 -2.85
CA ALA A 77 4.34 5.23 -3.89
C ALA A 77 3.84 6.69 -3.74
N ILE A 78 2.56 6.89 -3.44
CA ILE A 78 1.99 8.22 -3.17
C ILE A 78 2.66 8.85 -1.94
N ILE A 79 2.76 8.11 -0.84
CA ILE A 79 3.38 8.61 0.39
C ILE A 79 4.85 8.96 0.15
N LEU A 80 5.59 8.10 -0.55
CA LEU A 80 6.98 8.36 -0.91
C LEU A 80 7.11 9.61 -1.79
N GLY A 81 6.27 9.75 -2.82
CA GLY A 81 6.27 10.91 -3.71
C GLY A 81 5.97 12.21 -2.97
N LEU A 82 4.98 12.21 -2.08
CA LEU A 82 4.65 13.36 -1.24
C LEU A 82 5.78 13.70 -0.25
N ALA A 83 6.38 12.69 0.39
CA ALA A 83 7.50 12.88 1.30
C ALA A 83 8.75 13.44 0.59
N LEU A 84 9.04 12.96 -0.62
CA LEU A 84 10.11 13.50 -1.47
C LEU A 84 9.83 14.95 -1.88
N ARG A 85 8.61 15.25 -2.32
CA ARG A 85 8.19 16.63 -2.67
C ARG A 85 8.39 17.58 -1.50
N LEU A 86 7.99 17.18 -0.29
CA LEU A 86 8.15 18.00 0.91
C LEU A 86 9.62 18.24 1.27
N LYS A 87 10.48 17.23 1.08
CA LYS A 87 11.93 17.37 1.31
C LYS A 87 12.62 18.27 0.28
N LEU A 88 12.18 18.24 -0.98
CA LEU A 88 12.74 19.07 -2.06
C LEU A 88 12.28 20.53 -2.00
N ASN A 89 11.10 20.80 -1.43
CA ASN A 89 10.55 22.15 -1.25
C ASN A 89 11.02 22.84 0.05
N LYS A 90 11.82 22.17 0.87
CA LYS A 90 12.49 22.75 2.04
C LYS A 90 13.92 23.11 1.69
#